data_AF-A0A524C6G0-F1
#
_entry.id   AF-A0A524C6G0-F1
#
_cell.length_a   1.000
_cell.length_b   1.000
_cell.length_c   1.000
_cell.angle_alpha   90.00
_cell.angle_beta   90.00
_cell.angle_gamma   90.00
#
_symmetry.space_group_name_H-M   'P 1'
#
loop_
_entity.id
_entity.type
_entity.pdbx_description
1 polymer ?
#
loop_
_entity_poly.entity_id
_entity_poly.type
_entity_poly.pdbx_seq_one_letter_code
_entity_poly.pdbx_strand_id
1 'polypeptide(L)'
;MVFERLKSSIIAVISISSEEEEPRTFEQMCLDKLKAIGISTASEWCTAMGNMHRSSLAKVIRRILTKTPERLKVYYNIKPRQYEAL
;
A
#
# COMPACT_ATOMS: atom_id res chain seq x y z
N MET A 1 -22.16 34.07 25.24
CA MET A 1 -20.76 33.59 25.21
C MET A 1 -20.72 32.06 25.01
N VAL A 2 -21.28 31.58 23.88
CA VAL A 2 -21.53 30.13 23.66
C VAL A 2 -20.89 29.62 22.34
N PHE A 3 -20.60 30.55 21.42
CA PHE A 3 -20.13 30.23 20.07
C PHE A 3 -18.65 29.79 20.01
N GLU A 4 -17.81 30.27 20.93
CA GLU A 4 -16.39 29.92 21.01
C GLU A 4 -16.19 28.44 21.42
N ARG A 5 -17.07 27.90 22.28
CA ARG A 5 -17.05 26.47 22.65
C ARG A 5 -17.37 25.57 21.46
N LEU A 6 -18.32 25.98 20.61
CA LEU A 6 -18.71 25.22 19.42
C LEU A 6 -17.59 25.17 18.37
N LYS A 7 -16.86 26.27 18.16
CA LYS A 7 -15.68 26.27 17.27
C LYS A 7 -14.59 25.31 17.76
N SER A 8 -14.32 25.30 19.07
CA SER A 8 -13.36 24.38 19.69
C SER A 8 -13.77 22.91 19.50
N SER A 9 -15.05 22.59 19.69
CA SER A 9 -15.57 21.24 19.43
C SER A 9 -15.49 20.83 17.95
N ILE A 10 -15.80 21.75 17.02
CA ILE A 10 -15.75 21.46 15.57
C ILE A 10 -14.32 21.20 15.09
N ILE A 11 -13.34 21.97 15.56
CA ILE A 11 -11.92 21.77 15.19
C ILE A 11 -11.39 20.44 15.73
N ALA A 12 -11.83 20.02 16.93
CA ALA A 12 -11.47 18.72 17.49
C ALA A 12 -12.04 17.54 16.70
N VAL A 13 -13.23 17.67 16.10
CA VAL A 13 -13.84 16.63 15.26
C VAL A 13 -13.10 16.49 13.92
N ILE A 14 -12.67 17.60 13.31
CA ILE A 14 -12.00 17.57 11.99
C ILE A 14 -10.60 16.94 12.08
N SER A 15 -9.91 17.05 13.23
CA SER A 15 -8.59 16.45 13.42
C SER A 15 -8.59 14.91 13.47
N ILE A 16 -9.76 14.27 13.54
CA ILE A 16 -9.92 12.81 13.55
C ILE A 16 -10.02 12.24 12.12
N SER A 17 -10.15 13.09 11.09
CA SER A 17 -10.42 12.65 9.71
C SER A 17 -9.16 12.50 8.84
N SER A 18 -8.02 12.11 9.41
CA SER A 18 -6.76 11.92 8.66
C SER A 18 -6.23 10.50 8.79
N GLU A 19 -7.11 9.52 8.65
CA GLU A 19 -6.70 8.19 8.18
C GLU A 19 -7.67 7.84 7.07
N GLU A 20 -7.20 8.01 5.82
CA GLU A 20 -7.80 7.37 4.66
C GLU A 20 -7.67 5.84 4.83
N GLU A 21 -8.45 5.26 5.74
CA GLU A 21 -8.72 3.83 5.75
C GLU A 21 -9.74 3.55 4.63
N GLU A 22 -9.28 3.66 3.39
CA GLU A 22 -9.91 2.91 2.32
C GLU A 22 -9.93 1.43 2.74
N PRO A 23 -11.04 0.68 2.54
CA PRO A 23 -11.11 -0.72 2.90
C PRO A 23 -9.90 -1.43 2.29
N ARG A 24 -8.99 -1.97 3.13
CA ARG A 24 -7.67 -2.44 2.68
C ARG A 24 -7.84 -3.33 1.45
N THR A 25 -7.53 -2.74 0.30
CA THR A 25 -7.63 -3.48 -0.94
C THR A 25 -6.53 -4.52 -0.91
N PHE A 26 -6.77 -5.66 -1.57
CA PHE A 26 -5.77 -6.72 -1.68
C PHE A 26 -4.40 -6.19 -2.15
N GLU A 27 -4.40 -5.11 -2.94
CA GLU A 27 -3.25 -4.34 -3.40
C GLU A 27 -2.47 -3.69 -2.24
N GLN A 28 -3.14 -3.02 -1.30
CA GLN A 28 -2.52 -2.47 -0.08
C GLN A 28 -1.91 -3.57 0.80
N MET A 29 -2.61 -4.69 1.02
CA MET A 29 -2.05 -5.79 1.80
C MET A 29 -0.76 -6.35 1.17
N CYS A 30 -0.73 -6.43 -0.16
CA CYS A 30 0.48 -6.86 -0.87
C CYS A 30 1.62 -5.86 -0.69
N LEU A 31 1.35 -4.55 -0.77
CA LEU A 31 2.33 -3.48 -0.58
C LEU A 31 2.84 -3.42 0.86
N ASP A 32 1.97 -3.54 1.86
CA ASP A 32 2.36 -3.56 3.28
C ASP A 32 3.29 -4.74 3.58
N LYS A 33 2.98 -5.91 2.98
CA LYS A 33 3.83 -7.08 3.13
C LYS A 33 5.18 -6.89 2.43
N LEU A 34 5.18 -6.31 1.23
CA LEU A 34 6.42 -5.97 0.54
C LEU A 34 7.25 -4.98 1.35
N LYS A 35 6.63 -3.96 1.93
CA LYS A 35 7.28 -2.98 2.82
C LYS A 35 7.91 -3.63 4.06
N ALA A 36 7.25 -4.64 4.63
CA ALA A 36 7.79 -5.40 5.75
C ALA A 36 9.00 -6.29 5.37
N ILE A 37 9.08 -6.76 4.13
CA ILE A 37 10.20 -7.56 3.60
C ILE A 37 11.32 -6.66 3.09
N GLY A 38 10.99 -5.45 2.62
CA GLY A 38 11.89 -4.54 1.94
C GLY A 38 11.96 -4.83 0.45
N ILE A 39 13.17 -5.09 -0.06
CA ILE A 39 13.40 -5.44 -1.46
C ILE A 39 13.24 -6.94 -1.62
N SER A 40 12.27 -7.38 -2.41
CA SER A 40 12.05 -8.81 -2.66
C SER A 40 11.81 -9.13 -4.13
N THR A 41 12.05 -10.39 -4.49
CA THR A 41 11.63 -10.91 -5.79
C THR A 41 10.13 -11.20 -5.81
N ALA A 42 9.53 -11.27 -7.00
CA ALA A 42 8.12 -11.68 -7.12
C ALA A 42 7.86 -13.08 -6.53
N SER A 43 8.84 -13.99 -6.55
CA SER A 43 8.68 -15.32 -5.98
C SER A 43 8.61 -15.27 -4.46
N GLU A 44 9.53 -14.55 -3.82
CA GLU A 44 9.55 -14.39 -2.36
C GLU A 44 8.31 -13.63 -1.87
N TRP A 45 7.89 -12.61 -2.62
CA TRP A 45 6.66 -11.88 -2.31
C TRP A 45 5.44 -12.80 -2.36
N CYS A 46 5.35 -13.66 -3.38
CA CYS A 46 4.32 -14.68 -3.50
C CYS A 46 4.29 -15.63 -2.30
N THR A 47 5.46 -16.09 -1.87
CA THR A 47 5.61 -16.99 -0.72
C THR A 47 5.20 -16.28 0.56
N ALA A 48 5.60 -15.03 0.77
CA ALA A 48 5.28 -14.24 1.96
C ALA A 48 3.79 -13.90 2.08
N MET A 49 3.06 -13.89 0.97
CA MET A 49 1.60 -13.74 0.91
C MET A 49 0.85 -15.08 1.14
N GLY A 50 1.55 -16.18 1.43
CA GLY A 50 0.96 -17.49 1.69
C GLY A 50 0.84 -18.38 0.44
N ASN A 51 1.89 -18.39 -0.40
CA ASN A 51 1.93 -19.17 -1.66
C ASN A 51 0.83 -18.78 -2.65
N MET A 52 0.66 -17.48 -2.85
CA MET A 52 -0.22 -16.98 -3.89
C MET A 52 0.23 -17.49 -5.27
N HIS A 53 -0.68 -17.64 -6.23
CA HIS A 53 -0.28 -18.02 -7.58
C HIS A 53 0.44 -16.86 -8.28
N ARG A 54 1.54 -17.14 -8.99
CA ARG A 54 2.36 -16.12 -9.69
C ARG A 54 1.55 -15.24 -10.64
N SER A 55 0.53 -15.80 -11.30
CA SER A 55 -0.34 -15.04 -12.21
C SER A 55 -1.22 -14.02 -11.47
N SER A 56 -1.64 -14.33 -10.25
CA SER A 56 -2.39 -13.39 -9.40
C SER A 56 -1.49 -12.25 -8.97
N LEU A 57 -0.24 -12.52 -8.57
CA LEU A 57 0.70 -11.47 -8.19
C LEU A 57 1.04 -10.56 -9.37
N ALA A 58 1.23 -11.14 -10.56
CA ALA A 58 1.44 -10.36 -11.77
C ALA A 58 0.27 -9.41 -12.10
N LYS A 59 -0.98 -9.83 -11.85
CA LYS A 59 -2.16 -8.96 -12.00
C LYS A 59 -2.13 -7.81 -11.00
N VAL A 60 -1.81 -8.09 -9.74
CA VAL A 60 -1.69 -7.08 -8.67
C VAL A 60 -0.60 -6.07 -9.02
N ILE A 61 0.60 -6.54 -9.38
CA ILE A 61 1.72 -5.67 -9.79
C ILE A 61 1.31 -4.78 -10.97
N ARG A 62 0.65 -5.33 -11.99
CA ARG A 62 0.18 -4.52 -13.13
C ARG A 62 -0.82 -3.46 -12.69
N ARG A 63 -1.78 -3.81 -11.83
CA ARG A 63 -2.78 -2.85 -11.32
C ARG A 63 -2.13 -1.74 -10.51
N ILE A 64 -1.20 -2.07 -9.63
CA ILE A 64 -0.45 -1.08 -8.83
C ILE A 64 0.33 -0.15 -9.75
N LEU A 65 1.06 -0.68 -10.74
CA LEU A 65 1.79 0.15 -11.71
C LEU A 65 0.87 1.03 -12.58
N THR A 66 -0.38 0.61 -12.83
CA THR A 66 -1.34 1.41 -13.61
C THR A 66 -2.04 2.47 -12.76
N LYS A 67 -2.41 2.15 -11.51
CA LYS A 67 -3.20 3.04 -10.65
C LYS A 67 -2.35 3.96 -9.78
N THR A 68 -1.27 3.42 -9.22
CA THR A 68 -0.42 4.06 -8.20
C THR A 68 1.06 3.71 -8.45
N PRO A 69 1.63 4.10 -9.61
CA PRO A 69 3.01 3.78 -9.96
C PRO A 69 4.05 4.32 -8.95
N GLU A 70 3.73 5.39 -8.25
CA GLU A 70 4.57 6.03 -7.22
C GLU A 70 4.81 5.16 -5.98
N ARG A 71 3.97 4.14 -5.75
CA ARG A 71 4.03 3.28 -4.55
C ARG A 71 4.87 2.02 -4.74
N LEU A 72 5.30 1.72 -5.96
CA LEU A 72 6.03 0.50 -6.28
C LEU A 72 7.23 0.78 -7.18
N LYS A 73 8.42 0.59 -6.63
CA LYS A 73 9.67 0.66 -7.37
C LYS A 73 10.03 -0.71 -7.94
N VAL A 74 10.28 -0.75 -9.24
CA VAL A 74 10.66 -1.98 -9.96
C VAL A 74 12.10 -1.87 -10.43
N TYR A 75 12.95 -2.79 -10.00
CA TYR A 75 14.35 -2.86 -10.40
C TYR A 75 14.49 -3.71 -11.67
N TYR A 76 14.45 -3.05 -12.83
CA TYR A 76 14.56 -3.71 -14.13
C TYR A 76 15.97 -4.22 -14.48
N ASN A 77 17.00 -3.66 -13.83
CA ASN A 77 18.41 -4.00 -14.11
C ASN A 77 18.84 -5.34 -13.49
N ILE A 78 18.02 -5.94 -12.61
CA ILE A 78 18.35 -7.18 -11.91
C ILE A 78 17.40 -8.30 -12.35
N LYS A 79 17.96 -9.49 -12.60
CA LYS A 79 17.19 -10.72 -12.88
C LYS A 79 17.48 -11.74 -11.77
N PRO A 80 16.45 -12.30 -11.10
CA PRO A 80 15.01 -12.02 -11.24
C PRO A 80 14.65 -10.59 -10.81
N ARG A 81 13.59 -10.02 -11.41
CA ARG A 81 13.13 -8.65 -11.12
C ARG A 81 12.83 -8.52 -9.63
N GLN A 82 13.32 -7.43 -9.04
CA GLN A 82 13.09 -7.08 -7.65
C GLN A 82 12.10 -5.92 -7.55
N TYR A 83 11.36 -5.91 -6.45
CA TYR A 83 10.27 -4.99 -6.16
C TYR A 83 10.49 -4.41 -4.77
N GLU A 84 10.18 -3.14 -4.62
CA GLU A 84 10.26 -2.41 -3.34
C GLU A 84 9.04 -1.49 -3.23
N ALA A 85 8.40 -1.49 -2.07
CA ALA A 85 7.32 -0.56 -1.76
C ALA A 85 7.91 0.77 -1.27
N LEU A 86 7.40 1.89 -1.77
CA LEU A 86 7.78 3.25 -1.35
C LEU A 86 6.83 3.80 -0.28
#